data_AF-A0A6V8DZZ3-F1
#
_entry.id   AF-A0A6V8DZZ3-F1
#
_cell.length_a   1.000
_cell.length_b   1.000
_cell.length_c   1.000
_cell.angle_alpha   90.00
_cell.angle_beta   90.00
_cell.angle_gamma   90.00
#
_symmetry.space_group_name_H-M   'P 1'
#
loop_
_entity.id
_entity.type
_entity.pdbx_description
1 polymer ?
#
loop_
_entity_poly.entity_id
_entity_poly.type
_entity_poly.pdbx_seq_one_letter_code
_entity_poly.pdbx_strand_id
1 'polypeptide(L)'
;MIDTTMTDEGPSLDSFLRHLQTEVESANEIADKSERNGRLLQLEASIQEAIIFANRYKELQSQGLDPLLLVDPKVQRDRPAPPATKGQAILLGTTTCASCGYLLDNDLDFCPACGAKK
;
A
#
# COMPACT_ATOMS: atom_id res chain seq x y z
N MET A 1 2.11 -26.21 -36.72
CA MET A 1 2.74 -25.16 -35.93
C MET A 1 1.62 -24.27 -35.43
N ILE A 2 1.28 -24.41 -34.14
CA ILE A 2 0.18 -23.64 -33.53
C ILE A 2 0.82 -22.36 -33.01
N ASP A 3 0.54 -21.25 -33.69
CA ASP A 3 0.92 -19.92 -33.25
C ASP A 3 0.17 -19.61 -31.95
N THR A 4 0.89 -19.63 -30.83
CA THR A 4 0.35 -19.45 -29.48
C THR A 4 0.94 -18.18 -28.88
N THR A 5 0.71 -17.04 -29.53
CA THR A 5 1.06 -15.71 -29.00
C THR A 5 -0.04 -14.68 -29.26
N MET A 6 -1.28 -15.00 -28.89
CA MET A 6 -2.20 -13.94 -28.49
C MET A 6 -1.98 -13.71 -26.99
N THR A 7 -1.18 -12.69 -26.67
CA THR A 7 -1.04 -12.19 -25.31
C THR A 7 -2.39 -11.66 -24.84
N ASP A 8 -3.01 -12.38 -23.91
CA ASP A 8 -4.11 -11.92 -23.07
C ASP A 8 -3.58 -10.90 -22.04
N GLU A 9 -2.90 -9.85 -22.52
CA GLU A 9 -2.42 -8.76 -21.68
C GLU A 9 -3.54 -7.74 -21.55
N GLY A 10 -4.39 -7.94 -20.54
CA GLY A 10 -5.31 -6.92 -20.06
C GLY A 10 -4.58 -5.61 -19.68
N PRO A 11 -5.33 -4.53 -19.37
CA PRO A 11 -4.74 -3.22 -19.11
C PRO A 11 -3.74 -3.26 -17.94
N SER A 12 -2.58 -2.63 -18.15
CA SER A 12 -1.52 -2.54 -17.14
C SER A 12 -1.87 -1.59 -15.99
N LEU A 13 -1.13 -1.71 -14.88
CA LEU A 13 -1.27 -0.78 -13.75
C LEU A 13 -1.01 0.69 -14.16
N ASP A 14 -0.08 0.94 -15.08
CA ASP A 14 0.19 2.30 -15.60
C ASP A 14 -1.01 2.83 -16.40
N SER A 15 -1.63 1.98 -17.23
CA SER A 15 -2.84 2.31 -17.97
C SER A 15 -3.99 2.68 -17.01
N PHE A 16 -4.16 1.90 -15.94
CA PHE A 16 -5.15 2.19 -14.91
C PHE A 16 -4.88 3.51 -14.18
N LEU A 17 -3.64 3.78 -13.77
CA LEU A 17 -3.27 5.03 -13.09
C LEU A 17 -3.52 6.26 -13.97
N ARG A 18 -3.18 6.18 -15.26
CA ARG A 18 -3.47 7.27 -16.23
C ARG A 18 -4.98 7.50 -16.37
N HIS A 19 -5.76 6.43 -16.46
CA HIS A 19 -7.21 6.54 -16.51
C HIS A 19 -7.76 7.24 -15.27
N LEU A 20 -7.32 6.88 -14.06
CA LEU A 20 -7.74 7.55 -12.83
C LEU A 20 -7.36 9.05 -12.82
N GLN A 21 -6.21 9.42 -13.37
CA GLN A 21 -5.81 10.83 -13.48
C GLN A 21 -6.75 11.62 -14.42
N THR A 22 -7.15 11.04 -15.56
CA THR A 22 -8.16 11.66 -16.44
C THR A 22 -9.54 11.76 -15.77
N GLU A 23 -9.92 10.77 -14.97
CA GLU A 23 -11.15 10.83 -14.18
C GLU A 23 -11.10 11.93 -13.11
N VAL A 24 -9.94 12.21 -12.52
CA VAL A 24 -9.76 13.34 -11.58
C VAL A 24 -9.98 14.67 -12.28
N GLU A 25 -9.43 14.84 -13.49
CA GLU A 25 -9.67 16.04 -14.30
C GLU A 25 -11.16 16.22 -14.60
N SER A 26 -11.83 15.15 -15.04
CA SER A 26 -13.28 15.14 -15.28
C SER A 26 -14.09 15.46 -14.02
N ALA A 27 -13.70 14.90 -12.87
CA ALA A 27 -14.38 15.13 -11.60
C ALA A 27 -14.30 16.58 -11.14
N ASN A 28 -13.24 17.32 -11.49
CA ASN A 28 -13.13 18.74 -11.16
C ASN A 28 -14.19 19.61 -11.85
N GLU A 29 -14.78 19.15 -12.95
CA GLU A 29 -15.83 19.85 -13.68
C GLU A 29 -17.24 19.66 -13.08
N ILE A 30 -17.40 18.74 -12.13
CA ILE A 30 -18.69 18.51 -11.44
C ILE A 30 -19.12 19.81 -10.75
N ALA A 31 -20.34 20.28 -11.01
CA ALA A 31 -20.83 21.55 -10.47
C ALA A 31 -21.08 21.48 -8.95
N ASP A 32 -21.76 20.43 -8.48
CA ASP A 32 -22.06 20.25 -7.07
C ASP A 32 -20.77 19.98 -6.28
N LYS A 33 -20.53 20.80 -5.24
CA LYS A 33 -19.30 20.74 -4.45
C LYS A 33 -19.20 19.45 -3.63
N SER A 34 -20.31 18.97 -3.07
CA SER A 34 -20.30 17.78 -2.24
C SER A 34 -20.03 16.54 -3.07
N GLU A 35 -20.68 16.44 -4.22
CA GLU A 35 -20.47 15.37 -5.21
C GLU A 35 -19.04 15.38 -5.74
N ARG A 36 -18.55 16.55 -6.18
CA ARG A 36 -17.18 16.73 -6.66
C ARG A 36 -16.16 16.26 -5.62
N ASN A 37 -16.29 16.73 -4.38
CA ASN A 37 -15.37 16.36 -3.31
C ASN A 37 -15.42 14.86 -3.00
N GLY A 38 -16.62 14.25 -3.00
CA GLY A 38 -16.77 12.81 -2.78
C GLY A 38 -16.10 11.98 -3.88
N ARG A 39 -16.29 12.39 -5.15
CA ARG A 39 -15.67 11.71 -6.29
C ARG A 39 -14.15 11.87 -6.29
N LEU A 40 -13.64 13.08 -6.03
CA LEU A 40 -12.20 13.35 -5.93
C LEU A 40 -11.56 12.51 -4.83
N LEU A 41 -12.15 12.49 -3.63
CA LEU A 41 -11.63 11.69 -2.52
C LEU A 41 -11.53 10.19 -2.90
N GLN A 42 -12.56 9.65 -3.56
CA GLN A 42 -12.56 8.25 -4.01
C GLN A 42 -11.43 7.95 -5.01
N LEU A 43 -11.25 8.85 -5.99
CA LEU A 43 -10.22 8.70 -7.02
C LEU A 43 -8.82 8.81 -6.42
N GLU A 44 -8.59 9.81 -5.55
CA GLU A 44 -7.33 10.03 -4.86
C GLU A 44 -6.95 8.83 -3.97
N ALA A 45 -7.91 8.28 -3.22
CA ALA A 45 -7.70 7.08 -2.42
C ALA A 45 -7.33 5.87 -3.30
N SER A 46 -8.00 5.70 -4.44
CA SER A 46 -7.71 4.61 -5.38
C SER A 46 -6.31 4.72 -5.99
N ILE A 47 -5.88 5.92 -6.37
CA ILE A 47 -4.53 6.19 -6.87
C ILE A 47 -3.49 5.88 -5.79
N GLN A 48 -3.72 6.32 -4.56
CA GLN A 48 -2.80 6.08 -3.45
C GLN A 48 -2.61 4.58 -3.18
N GLU A 49 -3.70 3.82 -3.10
CA GLU A 49 -3.64 2.36 -2.89
C GLU A 49 -2.92 1.63 -4.03
N ALA A 50 -3.16 2.03 -5.29
CA ALA A 50 -2.45 1.50 -6.44
C ALA A 50 -0.94 1.73 -6.37
N ILE A 51 -0.51 2.92 -5.93
CA ILE A 51 0.92 3.25 -5.73
C ILE A 51 1.51 2.45 -4.57
N ILE A 52 0.79 2.35 -3.45
CA ILE A 52 1.22 1.56 -2.28
C ILE A 52 1.44 0.11 -2.67
N PHE A 53 0.48 -0.48 -3.40
CA PHE A 53 0.59 -1.83 -3.91
C PHE A 53 1.81 -1.98 -4.83
N ALA A 54 1.98 -1.09 -5.82
CA ALA A 54 3.10 -1.14 -6.75
C ALA A 54 4.46 -1.10 -6.05
N ASN A 55 4.60 -0.23 -5.04
CA ASN A 55 5.83 -0.10 -4.26
C ASN A 55 6.08 -1.34 -3.41
N ARG A 56 5.05 -1.85 -2.72
CA ARG A 56 5.16 -3.05 -1.89
C ARG A 56 5.52 -4.28 -2.72
N TYR A 57 4.93 -4.41 -3.91
CA TYR A 57 5.23 -5.47 -4.85
C TYR A 57 6.71 -5.46 -5.24
N LYS A 58 7.24 -4.29 -5.66
CA LYS A 58 8.65 -4.13 -6.01
C LYS A 58 9.60 -4.39 -4.84
N GLU A 59 9.24 -3.94 -3.65
CA GLU A 59 10.02 -4.16 -2.43
C GLU A 59 10.17 -5.67 -2.14
N LEU A 60 9.06 -6.41 -2.14
CA LEU A 60 9.06 -7.86 -1.90
C LEU A 60 9.83 -8.62 -2.98
N GLN A 61 9.65 -8.26 -4.26
CA GLN A 61 10.43 -8.84 -5.35
C GLN A 61 11.93 -8.61 -5.19
N SER A 62 12.35 -7.42 -4.76
CA SER A 62 13.78 -7.13 -4.52
C SER A 62 14.40 -7.98 -3.41
N GLN A 63 13.57 -8.53 -2.52
CA GLN A 63 13.96 -9.45 -1.44
C GLN A 63 13.85 -10.93 -1.84
N GLY A 64 13.48 -11.22 -3.10
CA GLY A 64 13.27 -12.58 -3.60
C GLY A 64 11.98 -13.24 -3.09
N LEU A 65 11.04 -12.46 -2.56
CA LEU A 65 9.73 -12.94 -2.11
C LEU A 65 8.71 -12.75 -3.25
N ASP A 66 7.89 -13.77 -3.48
CA ASP A 66 6.75 -13.65 -4.39
C ASP A 66 5.61 -12.87 -3.71
N PRO A 67 5.28 -11.65 -4.17
CA PRO A 67 4.26 -10.82 -3.52
C PRO A 67 2.83 -11.35 -3.71
N LEU A 68 2.60 -12.24 -4.68
CA LEU A 68 1.27 -12.79 -4.99
C LEU A 68 1.04 -14.17 -4.39
N LEU A 69 2.07 -14.75 -3.77
CA LEU A 69 1.94 -16.00 -3.07
C LEU A 69 0.99 -15.81 -1.88
N LEU A 70 -0.19 -16.42 -1.97
CA LEU A 70 -1.12 -16.53 -0.86
C LEU A 70 -0.46 -17.35 0.25
N VAL A 71 0.03 -16.67 1.29
CA VAL A 71 0.58 -17.34 2.46
C VAL A 71 -0.56 -17.90 3.28
N ASP A 72 -0.50 -19.17 3.66
CA ASP A 72 -1.45 -19.76 4.61
C ASP A 72 -1.42 -18.92 5.91
N PRO A 73 -2.57 -18.43 6.41
CA PRO A 73 -2.64 -17.63 7.64
C PRO A 73 -1.96 -18.29 8.85
N LYS A 74 -1.85 -19.62 8.88
CA LYS A 74 -1.13 -20.35 9.94
C LYS A 74 0.38 -20.11 9.90
N VAL A 75 0.97 -20.04 8.71
CA VAL A 75 2.42 -19.80 8.51
C VAL A 75 2.79 -18.35 8.82
N GLN A 76 1.88 -17.41 8.58
CA GLN A 76 2.08 -15.98 8.84
C GLN A 76 2.08 -15.65 10.36
N ARG A 77 1.45 -16.48 11.19
CA ARG A 77 1.53 -16.35 12.66
C ARG A 77 2.90 -16.73 13.21
N ASP A 78 3.56 -17.71 12.60
CA ASP A 78 4.89 -18.18 13.00
C ASP A 78 6.03 -17.31 12.41
N ARG A 79 5.73 -16.52 11.38
CA ARG A 79 6.65 -15.55 10.77
C ARG A 79 5.97 -14.18 10.67
N PRO A 80 6.17 -13.29 11.65
CA PRO A 80 5.61 -11.95 11.60
C PRO A 80 5.99 -11.28 10.28
N ALA A 81 5.03 -10.61 9.65
CA ALA A 81 5.30 -9.83 8.46
C ALA A 81 6.45 -8.83 8.74
N PRO A 82 7.34 -8.56 7.77
CA PRO A 82 8.36 -7.54 7.94
C PRO A 82 7.72 -6.24 8.43
N PRO A 83 8.34 -5.54 9.40
CA PRO A 83 7.79 -4.32 9.95
C PRO A 83 7.49 -3.33 8.82
N ALA A 84 6.35 -2.65 8.95
CA ALA A 84 5.92 -1.60 8.03
C ALA A 84 7.08 -0.63 7.76
N THR A 85 7.35 -0.34 6.47
CA THR A 85 8.34 0.67 6.11
C THR A 85 7.96 2.03 6.71
N LYS A 86 8.92 2.95 6.84
CA LYS A 86 8.69 4.26 7.50
C LYS A 86 7.47 5.02 6.95
N GLY A 87 7.20 4.93 5.65
CA GLY A 87 6.00 5.50 5.03
C GLY A 87 4.70 4.77 5.40
N GLN A 88 4.73 3.44 5.48
CA GLN A 88 3.62 2.63 5.97
C GLN A 88 3.38 2.86 7.47
N ALA A 89 4.43 3.04 8.27
CA ALA A 89 4.32 3.31 9.70
C ALA A 89 3.58 4.64 9.99
N ILE A 90 3.83 5.67 9.17
CA ILE A 90 3.11 6.96 9.25
C ILE A 90 1.63 6.78 8.90
N LEU A 91 1.31 5.96 7.90
CA LEU A 91 -0.07 5.70 7.48
C LEU A 91 -0.84 4.82 8.48
N LEU A 92 -0.17 3.86 9.12
CA LEU A 92 -0.73 3.00 10.16
C LEU A 92 -0.74 3.66 11.55
N GLY A 93 -0.28 4.90 11.66
CA GLY A 93 -0.20 5.65 12.92
C GLY A 93 0.85 5.12 13.91
N THR A 94 1.67 4.13 13.54
CA THR A 94 2.67 3.54 14.43
C THR A 94 3.88 4.46 14.61
N THR A 95 4.34 4.61 15.84
CA THR A 95 5.49 5.47 16.19
C THR A 95 6.75 4.62 16.36
N THR A 96 7.94 5.22 16.30
CA THR A 96 9.21 4.49 16.54
C THR A 96 9.84 4.97 17.84
N CYS A 97 10.43 4.04 18.59
CA CYS A 97 11.11 4.34 19.86
C CYS A 97 12.33 5.22 19.60
N ALA A 98 12.38 6.38 20.24
CA ALA A 98 13.49 7.33 20.09
C ALA A 98 14.83 6.79 20.62
N SER A 99 14.82 5.81 21.54
CA SER A 99 16.05 5.22 22.10
C SER A 99 16.65 4.10 21.26
N CYS A 100 15.84 3.26 20.62
CA CYS A 100 16.35 2.07 19.93
C CYS A 100 15.80 1.84 18.51
N GLY A 101 14.87 2.69 18.04
CA GLY A 101 14.29 2.60 16.71
C GLY A 101 13.22 1.50 16.53
N TYR A 102 12.86 0.77 17.60
CA TYR A 102 11.81 -0.25 17.56
C TYR A 102 10.45 0.35 17.20
N LEU A 103 9.66 -0.35 16.38
CA LEU A 103 8.32 0.09 15.98
C LEU A 103 7.35 -0.12 17.15
N LEU A 104 6.83 0.98 17.70
CA LEU A 104 5.93 0.99 18.85
C LEU A 104 4.48 0.88 18.39
N ASP A 105 3.76 -0.01 19.05
CA ASP A 105 2.31 0.00 19.02
C ASP A 105 1.78 1.23 19.78
N ASN A 106 0.65 1.78 19.37
CA ASN A 106 0.10 2.98 20.00
C ASN A 106 -0.41 2.72 21.42
N ASP A 107 -0.84 1.50 21.69
CA ASP A 107 -1.41 1.09 22.98
C ASP A 107 -0.37 0.78 24.07
N LEU A 108 0.93 0.94 23.78
CA LEU A 108 2.02 0.71 24.73
C LEU A 108 2.69 2.02 25.16
N ASP A 109 2.78 2.24 26.47
CA ASP A 109 3.48 3.39 27.11
C ASP A 109 4.99 3.15 27.29
N PHE A 110 5.49 1.99 26.87
CA PHE A 110 6.89 1.61 26.98
C PHE A 110 7.34 0.78 25.79
N CYS A 111 8.63 0.81 25.50
CA CYS A 111 9.24 0.05 24.42
C CYS A 111 9.49 -1.39 24.89
N PRO A 112 8.86 -2.40 24.26
CA PRO A 112 9.06 -3.80 24.66
C PRO A 112 10.47 -4.32 24.31
N ALA A 113 11.20 -3.66 23.42
CA ALA A 113 12.55 -4.06 23.02
C ALA A 113 13.66 -3.52 23.94
N CYS A 114 13.49 -2.35 24.55
CA CYS A 114 14.55 -1.73 25.37
C CYS A 114 14.10 -1.18 26.72
N GLY A 115 12.80 -1.21 27.01
CA GLY A 115 12.23 -0.72 28.27
C GLY A 115 12.12 0.80 28.41
N ALA A 116 12.55 1.57 27.41
CA ALA A 116 12.38 3.03 27.41
C ALA A 116 10.89 3.39 27.39
N LYS A 117 10.47 4.33 28.24
CA LYS A 117 9.09 4.86 28.20
C LYS A 117 8.89 5.71 26.95
N LYS A 118 7.65 5.72 26.43
CA LYS A 118 7.25 6.60 25.33
C LYS A 118 7.50 8.07 25.67
#